data_AF-A0A1H3ECJ8-F1
#
_entry.id   AF-A0A1H3ECJ8-F1
#
_cell.length_a   1.000
_cell.length_b   1.000
_cell.length_c   1.000
_cell.angle_alpha   90.00
_cell.angle_beta   90.00
_cell.angle_gamma   90.00
#
_symmetry.space_group_name_H-M   'P 1'
#
loop_
_entity.id
_entity.type
_entity.pdbx_description
1 polymer ?
#
loop_
_entity_poly.entity_id
_entity_poly.type
_entity_poly.pdbx_seq_one_letter_code
_entity_poly.pdbx_strand_id
1 'polypeptide(L)'
;MADKCEDFLKSRIEMSLLYDIYGGLLTDKQRKAFELHEMSDWSLSEVADAIEVSRQGVFELLQRARKRLVEIEEVVGFKRTLLALEEYKKNLEKLLDQHEKELSEEFKSKMSELLSELRKIGDQDV
;
A
#
# COMPACT_ATOMS: atom_id res chain seq x y z
N MET A 1 -3.24 3.29 -27.78
CA MET A 1 -3.38 1.99 -27.09
C MET A 1 -2.39 1.85 -25.94
N ALA A 2 -1.12 2.25 -26.09
CA ALA A 2 -0.14 2.29 -24.99
C ALA A 2 -0.58 3.17 -23.80
N ASP A 3 -1.12 4.36 -24.09
CA ASP A 3 -1.54 5.37 -23.11
C ASP A 3 -2.64 4.88 -22.12
N LYS A 4 -3.67 4.18 -22.63
CA LYS A 4 -4.76 3.61 -21.80
C LYS A 4 -4.30 2.49 -20.86
N CYS A 5 -3.28 1.73 -21.26
CA CYS A 5 -2.75 0.64 -20.44
C CYS A 5 -1.95 1.20 -19.26
N GLU A 6 -1.19 2.27 -19.51
CA GLU A 6 -0.42 2.96 -18.48
C GLU A 6 -1.33 3.56 -17.41
N ASP A 7 -2.42 4.22 -17.80
CA ASP A 7 -3.39 4.78 -16.86
C ASP A 7 -4.10 3.70 -16.02
N PHE A 8 -4.44 2.57 -16.64
CA PHE A 8 -5.04 1.44 -15.92
C PHE A 8 -4.08 0.87 -14.88
N LEU A 9 -2.82 0.66 -15.24
CA LEU A 9 -1.79 0.14 -14.32
C LEU A 9 -1.55 1.10 -13.15
N LYS A 10 -1.46 2.42 -13.42
CA LYS A 10 -1.35 3.44 -12.37
C LYS A 10 -2.51 3.38 -11.39
N SER A 11 -3.74 3.27 -11.88
CA SER A 11 -4.92 3.19 -11.01
C SER A 11 -4.94 1.93 -10.15
N ARG A 12 -4.48 0.77 -10.66
CA ARG A 12 -4.35 -0.46 -9.86
C ARG A 12 -3.31 -0.31 -8.76
N ILE A 13 -2.13 0.25 -9.08
CA ILE A 13 -1.07 0.47 -8.10
C ILE A 13 -1.54 1.43 -7.01
N GLU A 14 -2.21 2.52 -7.40
CA GLU A 14 -2.74 3.49 -6.44
C GLU A 14 -3.78 2.84 -5.52
N MET A 15 -4.68 2.03 -6.06
CA MET A 15 -5.67 1.31 -5.24
C MET A 15 -5.02 0.30 -4.29
N SER A 16 -3.96 -0.40 -4.73
CA SER A 16 -3.20 -1.32 -3.89
C SER A 16 -2.57 -0.57 -2.72
N LEU A 17 -1.90 0.55 -2.98
CA LEU A 17 -1.28 1.37 -1.94
C LEU A 17 -2.31 1.89 -0.93
N LEU A 18 -3.48 2.36 -1.41
CA LEU A 18 -4.54 2.78 -0.50
C LEU A 18 -5.08 1.63 0.35
N TYR A 19 -5.15 0.42 -0.22
CA TYR A 19 -5.53 -0.77 0.52
C TYR A 19 -4.47 -1.14 1.57
N ASP A 20 -3.18 -1.02 1.27
CA ASP A 20 -2.12 -1.28 2.25
C ASP A 20 -2.20 -0.32 3.44
N ILE A 21 -2.57 0.95 3.19
CA ILE A 21 -2.68 1.97 4.25
C ILE A 21 -4.01 1.83 5.03
N TYR A 22 -5.12 1.55 4.36
CA TYR A 22 -6.47 1.68 4.93
C TYR A 22 -7.32 0.40 4.89
N GLY A 23 -6.76 -0.72 4.46
CA GLY A 23 -7.46 -2.01 4.28
C GLY A 23 -8.10 -2.53 5.57
N GLY A 24 -7.46 -2.26 6.72
CA GLY A 24 -8.00 -2.57 8.04
C GLY A 24 -9.28 -1.79 8.42
N LEU A 25 -9.60 -0.71 7.71
CA LEU A 25 -10.81 0.10 7.92
C LEU A 25 -12.00 -0.34 7.06
N LEU A 26 -11.81 -1.36 6.22
CA LEU A 26 -12.87 -1.99 5.46
C LEU A 26 -13.61 -3.03 6.31
N THR A 27 -14.86 -3.30 5.96
CA THR A 27 -15.59 -4.44 6.55
C THR A 27 -14.98 -5.76 6.09
N ASP A 28 -15.10 -6.83 6.88
CA ASP A 28 -14.51 -8.14 6.52
C ASP A 28 -14.92 -8.63 5.12
N LYS A 29 -16.19 -8.43 4.73
CA LYS A 29 -16.68 -8.81 3.39
C LYS A 29 -16.08 -7.95 2.27
N GLN A 30 -15.88 -6.66 2.51
CA GLN A 30 -15.22 -5.76 1.55
C GLN A 30 -13.75 -6.13 1.39
N ARG A 31 -13.05 -6.32 2.52
CA ARG A 31 -11.65 -6.72 2.55
C ARG A 31 -11.45 -8.05 1.83
N LYS A 32 -12.25 -9.06 2.14
CA LYS A 32 -12.14 -10.39 1.51
C LYS A 32 -12.43 -10.37 0.01
N ALA A 33 -13.45 -9.62 -0.42
CA ALA A 33 -13.72 -9.46 -1.84
C ALA A 33 -12.55 -8.77 -2.56
N PHE A 34 -11.96 -7.75 -1.94
CA PHE A 34 -10.82 -7.00 -2.49
C PHE A 34 -9.56 -7.86 -2.60
N GLU A 35 -9.18 -8.59 -1.53
CA GLU A 35 -8.02 -9.50 -1.53
C GLU A 35 -8.14 -10.57 -2.61
N LEU A 36 -9.29 -11.23 -2.71
CA LEU A 36 -9.48 -12.30 -3.68
C LEU A 36 -9.43 -11.76 -5.12
N HIS A 37 -10.12 -10.65 -5.39
CA HIS A 37 -10.20 -10.12 -6.75
C HIS A 37 -8.96 -9.33 -7.19
N GLU A 38 -8.49 -8.38 -6.38
CA GLU A 38 -7.44 -7.43 -6.77
C GLU A 38 -6.03 -7.95 -6.52
N MET A 39 -5.85 -8.77 -5.46
CA MET A 39 -4.53 -9.29 -5.04
C MET A 39 -4.29 -10.74 -5.45
N SER A 40 -5.35 -11.54 -5.57
CA SER A 40 -5.25 -12.96 -5.91
C SER A 40 -5.71 -13.29 -7.34
N ASP A 41 -6.14 -12.28 -8.10
CA ASP A 41 -6.64 -12.37 -9.48
C ASP A 41 -7.85 -13.33 -9.67
N TRP A 42 -8.67 -13.54 -8.64
CA TRP A 42 -9.90 -14.33 -8.77
C TRP A 42 -10.95 -13.59 -9.60
N SER A 43 -11.70 -14.31 -10.42
CA SER A 43 -12.85 -13.77 -11.12
C SER A 43 -14.00 -13.42 -10.17
N LEU A 44 -14.89 -12.51 -10.58
CA LEU A 44 -16.06 -12.14 -9.77
C LEU A 44 -16.96 -13.32 -9.39
N SER A 45 -16.99 -14.37 -10.22
CA SER A 45 -17.75 -15.59 -9.94
C SER A 45 -17.07 -16.44 -8.88
N GLU A 46 -15.75 -16.65 -8.96
CA GLU A 46 -14.99 -17.39 -7.96
C GLU A 46 -15.04 -16.70 -6.59
N VAL A 47 -14.97 -15.37 -6.57
CA VAL A 47 -15.17 -14.59 -5.33
C VAL A 47 -16.58 -14.76 -4.80
N ALA A 48 -17.60 -14.68 -5.67
CA ALA A 48 -19.00 -14.82 -5.27
C ALA A 48 -19.27 -16.16 -4.57
N ASP A 49 -18.71 -17.23 -5.13
CA ASP A 49 -18.79 -18.57 -4.55
C ASP A 49 -18.04 -18.66 -3.22
N ALA A 50 -16.85 -18.05 -3.10
CA ALA A 50 -16.04 -18.15 -1.88
C ALA A 50 -16.55 -17.35 -0.68
N ILE A 51 -17.26 -16.23 -0.91
CA ILE A 51 -17.81 -15.41 0.18
C ILE A 51 -19.35 -15.46 0.26
N GLU A 52 -19.97 -16.42 -0.45
CA GLU A 52 -21.40 -16.74 -0.45
C GLU A 52 -22.30 -15.51 -0.74
N VAL A 53 -21.98 -14.78 -1.80
CA VAL A 53 -22.79 -13.65 -2.29
C VAL A 53 -23.06 -13.78 -3.78
N SER A 54 -23.95 -12.96 -4.33
CA SER A 54 -24.14 -12.93 -5.79
C SER A 54 -22.94 -12.26 -6.48
N ARG A 55 -22.69 -12.59 -7.75
CA ARG A 55 -21.69 -11.90 -8.58
C ARG A 55 -21.88 -10.38 -8.58
N GLN A 56 -23.14 -9.92 -8.57
CA GLN A 56 -23.47 -8.50 -8.44
C GLN A 56 -23.09 -7.95 -7.05
N GLY A 57 -23.32 -8.73 -6.00
CA GLY A 57 -22.90 -8.41 -4.64
C GLY A 57 -21.38 -8.24 -4.52
N VAL A 58 -20.58 -9.09 -5.16
CA VAL A 58 -19.11 -8.92 -5.21
C VAL A 58 -18.74 -7.61 -5.88
N PHE A 59 -19.32 -7.32 -7.05
CA PHE A 59 -19.05 -6.06 -7.76
C PHE A 59 -19.34 -4.85 -6.87
N GLU A 60 -20.47 -4.84 -6.17
CA GLU A 60 -20.79 -3.75 -5.25
C GLU A 60 -19.88 -3.68 -4.03
N LEU A 61 -19.47 -4.82 -3.47
CA LEU A 61 -18.51 -4.87 -2.36
C LEU A 61 -17.18 -4.23 -2.77
N LEU A 62 -16.68 -4.55 -3.96
CA LEU A 62 -15.46 -3.96 -4.53
C LEU A 62 -15.61 -2.45 -4.76
N GLN A 63 -16.73 -2.01 -5.36
CA GLN A 63 -16.97 -0.59 -5.59
C GLN A 63 -17.05 0.20 -4.27
N ARG A 64 -17.75 -0.35 -3.26
CA ARG A 64 -17.81 0.25 -1.93
C ARG A 64 -16.45 0.28 -1.24
N ALA A 65 -15.65 -0.78 -1.38
CA ALA A 65 -14.29 -0.84 -0.84
C ALA A 65 -13.42 0.26 -1.46
N ARG A 66 -13.35 0.34 -2.80
CA ARG A 66 -12.55 1.37 -3.50
C ARG A 66 -12.96 2.79 -3.09
N LYS A 67 -14.27 3.06 -3.10
CA LYS A 67 -14.82 4.36 -2.70
C LYS A 67 -14.40 4.70 -1.27
N ARG A 68 -14.52 3.75 -0.34
CA ARG A 68 -14.16 3.95 1.06
C ARG A 68 -12.67 4.28 1.24
N LEU A 69 -11.79 3.56 0.54
CA LEU A 69 -10.34 3.81 0.59
C LEU A 69 -9.99 5.22 0.09
N VAL A 70 -10.61 5.66 -1.01
CA VAL A 70 -10.43 7.02 -1.55
C VAL A 70 -10.97 8.08 -0.59
N GLU A 71 -12.18 7.90 -0.06
CA GLU A 71 -12.78 8.84 0.91
C GLU A 71 -11.92 9.00 2.17
N ILE A 72 -11.33 7.91 2.66
CA ILE A 72 -10.42 7.97 3.81
C ILE A 72 -9.18 8.78 3.45
N GLU A 73 -8.56 8.53 2.29
CA GLU A 73 -7.40 9.30 1.85
C GLU A 73 -7.72 10.78 1.62
N GLU A 74 -8.89 11.13 1.11
CA GLU A 74 -9.30 12.53 0.94
C GLU A 74 -9.37 13.29 2.27
N VAL A 75 -9.75 12.60 3.34
CA VAL A 75 -9.86 13.18 4.69
C VAL A 75 -8.51 13.17 5.40
N VAL A 76 -7.76 12.07 5.32
CA VAL A 76 -6.54 11.84 6.11
C VAL A 76 -5.30 12.34 5.38
N GLY A 77 -5.20 12.12 4.07
CA GLY A 77 -4.06 12.52 3.24
C GLY A 77 -2.73 11.86 3.60
N PHE A 78 -2.75 10.71 4.28
CA PHE A 78 -1.55 10.11 4.86
C PHE A 78 -0.56 9.63 3.79
N LYS A 79 -1.04 9.19 2.63
CA LYS A 79 -0.19 8.71 1.52
C LYS A 79 0.94 9.67 1.18
N ARG A 80 0.65 10.98 1.14
CA ARG A 80 1.66 12.01 0.80
C ARG A 80 2.77 12.08 1.83
N THR A 81 2.41 12.00 3.11
CA THR A 81 3.36 11.99 4.22
C THR A 81 4.23 10.74 4.18
N LEU A 82 3.62 9.58 3.91
CA LEU A 82 4.33 8.31 3.81
C LEU A 82 5.37 8.33 2.67
N LEU A 83 4.96 8.76 1.47
CA LEU A 83 5.86 8.86 0.31
C LEU A 83 7.01 9.84 0.56
N ALA A 84 6.74 10.97 1.22
CA ALA A 84 7.78 11.92 1.58
C ALA A 84 8.79 11.31 2.57
N LEU A 85 8.30 10.56 3.56
CA LEU A 85 9.16 9.88 4.54
C LEU A 85 10.07 8.84 3.86
N GLU A 86 9.55 8.06 2.92
CA GLU A 86 10.33 7.12 2.12
C GLU A 86 11.41 7.82 1.30
N GLU A 87 11.09 8.97 0.71
CA GLU A 87 12.06 9.76 -0.05
C GLU A 87 13.18 10.31 0.85
N TYR A 88 12.83 10.87 2.02
CA TYR A 88 13.82 11.34 2.99
C TYR A 88 14.72 10.20 3.46
N LYS A 89 14.15 9.03 3.74
CA LYS A 89 14.92 7.84 4.09
C LYS A 89 15.92 7.46 3.01
N LYS A 90 15.47 7.38 1.76
CA LYS A 90 16.34 7.06 0.61
C LYS A 90 17.45 8.08 0.42
N ASN A 91 17.16 9.36 0.65
CA ASN A 91 18.16 10.41 0.57
C ASN A 91 19.19 10.33 1.70
N LEU A 92 18.77 9.94 2.91
CA LEU A 92 19.68 9.67 4.03
C LEU A 92 20.58 8.47 3.75
N GLU A 93 20.04 7.37 3.23
CA GLU A 93 20.82 6.19 2.84
C GLU A 93 21.90 6.57 1.81
N LYS A 94 21.54 7.32 0.76
CA LYS A 94 22.50 7.83 -0.21
C LYS A 94 23.58 8.72 0.40
N LEU A 95 23.22 9.56 1.37
CA LEU A 95 24.18 10.47 2.00
C LEU A 95 25.18 9.69 2.86
N LEU A 96 24.71 8.64 3.57
CA LEU A 96 25.57 7.74 4.33
C LEU A 96 26.56 7.01 3.41
N ASP A 97 26.09 6.53 2.25
CA ASP A 97 26.94 5.88 1.25
C ASP A 97 27.97 6.86 0.64
N GLN A 98 27.58 8.11 0.38
CA GLN A 98 28.47 9.13 -0.19
C GLN A 98 29.60 9.52 0.76
N HIS A 99 29.32 9.58 2.06
CA HIS A 99 30.30 9.92 3.10
C HIS A 99 30.85 8.70 3.82
N GLU A 100 30.77 7.51 3.20
CA GLU A 100 31.18 6.25 3.80
C GLU A 100 32.63 6.28 4.34
N LYS A 101 33.54 6.98 3.67
CA LYS A 101 34.96 7.05 4.09
C LYS A 101 35.26 8.10 5.17
N GLU A 102 34.33 9.03 5.39
CA GLU A 102 34.48 10.15 6.33
C GLU A 102 33.75 9.89 7.66
N LEU A 103 32.79 8.98 7.66
CA LEU A 103 32.00 8.59 8.82
C LEU A 103 32.63 7.42 9.56
N SER A 104 32.60 7.47 10.90
CA SER A 104 33.07 6.34 11.71
C SER A 104 32.15 5.12 11.54
N GLU A 105 32.72 3.91 11.61
CA GLU A 105 31.95 2.66 11.54
C GLU A 105 30.89 2.56 12.64
N GLU A 106 31.15 3.15 13.82
CA GLU A 106 30.17 3.22 14.92
C GLU A 106 28.96 4.10 14.56
N PHE A 107 29.18 5.23 13.90
CA PHE A 107 28.08 6.12 13.46
C PHE A 107 27.23 5.44 12.38
N LYS A 108 27.87 4.77 11.41
CA LYS A 108 27.16 4.00 10.39
C LYS A 108 26.31 2.90 11.01
N SER A 109 26.89 2.09 11.89
CA SER A 109 26.17 0.99 12.55
C SER A 109 24.93 1.49 13.28
N LYS A 110 25.03 2.59 14.05
CA LYS A 110 23.88 3.18 14.76
C LYS A 110 22.83 3.75 13.80
N MET A 111 23.25 4.43 12.74
CA MET A 111 22.32 4.98 11.75
C MET A 111 21.61 3.87 10.96
N SER A 112 22.32 2.81 10.57
CA SER A 112 21.74 1.64 9.91
C SER A 112 20.76 0.91 10.83
N GLU A 113 21.06 0.81 12.12
CA GLU A 113 20.15 0.24 13.13
C GLU A 113 18.85 1.07 13.23
N LEU A 114 18.95 2.40 13.39
CA LEU A 114 17.79 3.30 13.43
C LEU A 114 16.94 3.25 12.15
N LEU A 115 17.59 3.19 10.97
CA LEU A 115 16.89 3.05 9.68
C LEU A 115 16.19 1.69 9.56
N SER A 116 16.74 0.64 10.20
CA SER A 116 16.13 -0.69 10.27
C SER A 116 14.94 -0.72 11.23
N GLU A 117 15.00 0.00 12.35
CA GLU A 117 13.90 0.13 13.30
C GLU A 117 12.73 0.91 12.70
N LEU A 118 13.00 2.01 12.00
CA LEU A 118 11.99 2.76 11.25
C LEU A 118 11.27 1.89 10.22
N ARG A 119 11.94 0.87 9.65
CA ARG A 119 11.30 -0.09 8.74
C ARG A 119 10.28 -0.96 9.45
N LYS A 120 10.58 -1.41 10.68
CA LYS A 120 9.69 -2.29 11.45
C LYS A 120 8.42 -1.59 11.90
N ILE A 121 8.47 -0.28 12.13
CA ILE A 121 7.31 0.53 12.52
C ILE A 121 6.28 0.64 11.39
N GLY A 122 6.69 0.54 10.12
CA GLY A 122 5.77 0.53 8.97
C GLY A 122 5.18 -0.85 8.65
N ASP A 123 5.81 -1.94 9.11
CA ASP A 123 5.37 -3.34 8.89
C ASP A 123 4.58 -3.92 10.09
N GLN A 124 4.56 -3.24 11.23
CA GLN A 124 3.78 -3.63 12.40
C GLN A 124 2.46 -2.84 12.42
N ASP A 125 1.35 -3.57 12.28
CA ASP A 125 -0.04 -3.12 12.32
C ASP A 125 -0.67 -2.66 10.99
N VAL A 126 -0.87 -3.59 10.05
CA VAL A 126 -2.12 -3.73 9.25
C VAL A 126 -2.42 -5.21 9.00
#